data_AF-A0A7I8K8H6-F1
#
_entry.id   AF-A0A7I8K8H6-F1
#
_cell.length_a   1.000
_cell.length_b   1.000
_cell.length_c   1.000
_cell.angle_alpha   90.00
_cell.angle_beta   90.00
_cell.angle_gamma   90.00
#
_symmetry.space_group_name_H-M   'P 1'
#
loop_
_entity.id
_entity.type
_entity.pdbx_description
1 polymer ?
#
loop_
_entity_poly.entity_id
_entity_poly.type
_entity_poly.pdbx_seq_one_letter_code
_entity_poly.pdbx_strand_id
1 'polypeptide(L)'
;MVECRAIRNFISVKEATQLGLTLSGEDSHIKDNNLATFTLIGVTQGTQLRLRAWERQVDFMILPIDDFDVVLEIGFLTKAHA
;
A
#
# COMPACT_ATOMS: atom_id res chain seq x y z
N MET A 1 5.30 1.13 -8.36
CA MET A 1 6.42 0.19 -8.50
C MET A 1 5.98 -1.20 -8.03
N VAL A 2 6.52 -2.29 -8.60
CA VAL A 2 6.30 -3.65 -8.08
C VAL A 2 7.59 -4.12 -7.45
N GLU A 3 7.56 -4.44 -6.16
CA GLU A 3 8.74 -4.83 -5.40
C GLU A 3 8.60 -6.25 -4.86
N CYS A 4 9.52 -7.13 -5.25
CA CYS A 4 9.56 -8.51 -4.77
C CYS A 4 9.92 -8.61 -3.29
N ARG A 5 10.65 -7.61 -2.78
CA ARG A 5 11.10 -7.55 -1.39
C ARG A 5 10.15 -6.81 -0.46
N ALA A 6 9.10 -6.18 -0.99
CA ALA A 6 8.06 -5.59 -0.16
C ALA A 6 7.27 -6.70 0.53
N ILE A 7 6.91 -6.52 1.80
CA ILE A 7 6.12 -7.49 2.58
C ILE A 7 4.62 -7.14 2.51
N ARG A 8 4.30 -5.88 2.17
CA ARG A 8 2.95 -5.32 2.09
C ARG A 8 2.87 -4.33 0.93
N ASN A 9 1.65 -4.01 0.50
CA ASN A 9 1.45 -2.90 -0.44
C ASN A 9 1.48 -1.56 0.31
N PHE A 10 2.06 -0.56 -0.32
CA PHE A 10 2.18 0.79 0.21
C PHE A 10 1.57 1.81 -0.76
N ILE A 11 1.05 2.88 -0.20
CA ILE A 11 0.62 4.05 -0.95
C ILE A 11 1.10 5.31 -0.21
N SER A 12 1.51 6.33 -0.96
CA SER A 12 1.95 7.59 -0.39
C SER A 12 0.77 8.31 0.27
N VAL A 13 1.03 9.10 1.31
CA VAL A 13 0.01 9.98 1.92
C VAL A 13 -0.62 10.90 0.87
N LYS A 14 0.22 11.42 -0.03
CA LYS A 14 -0.19 12.32 -1.11
C LYS A 14 -1.20 11.63 -2.05
N GLU A 15 -0.93 10.40 -2.45
CA GLU A 15 -1.82 9.67 -3.35
C GLU A 15 -3.09 9.18 -2.65
N ALA A 16 -2.98 8.68 -1.41
CA ALA A 16 -4.14 8.29 -0.61
C ALA A 16 -5.12 9.46 -0.41
N THR A 17 -4.59 10.67 -0.21
CA THR A 17 -5.39 11.89 -0.07
C THR A 17 -6.06 12.27 -1.38
N GLN A 18 -5.34 12.23 -2.51
CA GLN A 18 -5.90 12.54 -3.84
C GLN A 18 -7.03 11.57 -4.23
N LEU A 19 -6.90 10.30 -3.87
CA LEU A 19 -7.89 9.26 -4.13
C LEU A 19 -9.03 9.23 -3.09
N GLY A 20 -8.96 10.05 -2.04
CA GLY A 20 -9.98 10.10 -0.98
C GLY A 20 -10.13 8.79 -0.21
N LEU A 21 -9.02 8.04 -0.03
CA LEU A 21 -9.07 6.75 0.65
C LEU A 21 -9.42 6.94 2.13
N THR A 22 -10.34 6.11 2.62
CA THR A 22 -10.72 6.11 4.04
C THR A 22 -9.66 5.36 4.83
N LEU A 23 -9.11 6.05 5.84
CA LEU A 23 -8.14 5.51 6.79
C LEU A 23 -8.86 4.74 7.88
N SER A 24 -8.38 3.56 8.22
CA SER A 24 -8.76 2.81 9.41
C SER A 24 -7.49 2.50 10.22
N GLY A 25 -7.54 2.70 11.53
CA GLY A 25 -6.41 2.43 12.43
C GLY A 25 -5.72 3.68 12.99
N GLU A 26 -5.07 3.52 14.14
CA GLU A 26 -4.31 4.56 14.85
C GLU A 26 -2.92 4.77 14.23
N ASP A 27 -2.44 6.02 14.28
CA ASP A 27 -1.05 6.38 13.99
C ASP A 27 -0.11 5.43 14.76
N SER A 28 0.63 4.60 14.04
CA SER A 28 1.53 3.61 14.65
C SER A 28 2.88 3.65 13.96
N HIS A 29 3.97 3.40 14.68
CA HIS A 29 5.28 3.32 14.05
C HIS A 29 5.50 1.90 13.54
N ILE A 30 5.53 1.71 12.22
CA ILE A 30 5.92 0.41 11.63
C ILE A 30 7.43 0.44 11.41
N LYS A 31 8.12 -0.46 12.10
CA LYS A 31 9.49 -0.81 11.79
C LYS A 31 9.48 -1.88 10.70
N ASP A 32 9.70 -1.47 9.46
CA ASP A 32 10.04 -2.41 8.40
C ASP A 32 11.49 -2.89 8.62
N ASN A 33 11.73 -4.19 8.52
CA ASN A 33 13.04 -4.77 8.88
C ASN A 33 14.14 -4.45 7.84
N ASN A 34 13.80 -3.81 6.71
CA ASN A 34 14.71 -3.41 5.65
C ASN A 34 14.68 -1.90 5.32
N LEU A 35 13.85 -1.13 6.01
CA LEU A 35 13.58 0.27 5.69
C LEU A 35 13.74 1.13 6.95
N ALA A 36 14.05 2.42 6.78
CA ALA A 36 14.07 3.39 7.89
C ALA A 36 12.76 3.30 8.69
N THR A 37 12.74 3.78 9.94
CA THR A 37 11.49 3.79 10.70
C THR A 37 10.49 4.73 10.01
N PHE A 38 9.46 4.18 9.35
CA PHE A 38 8.38 4.98 8.77
C PHE A 38 7.24 5.08 9.77
N THR A 39 6.66 6.27 9.88
CA THR A 39 5.40 6.46 10.59
C THR A 39 4.29 5.90 9.71
N LEU A 40 3.57 4.88 10.18
CA LEU A 40 2.33 4.44 9.56
C LEU A 40 1.25 5.45 9.92
N ILE A 41 0.76 6.15 8.90
CA ILE A 41 -0.30 7.15 9.00
C ILE A 41 -1.67 6.47 9.05
N GLY A 42 -1.76 5.26 8.50
CA GLY A 42 -2.96 4.45 8.60
C GLY A 42 -2.93 3.26 7.65
N VAL A 43 -3.96 2.43 7.75
CA VAL A 43 -4.21 1.38 6.77
C VAL A 43 -5.54 1.64 6.08
N THR A 44 -5.65 1.20 4.83
CA THR A 44 -6.92 1.18 4.11
C THR A 44 -7.11 -0.22 3.56
N GLN A 45 -8.26 -0.81 3.85
CA GLN A 45 -8.56 -2.20 3.55
C GLN A 45 -9.63 -2.30 2.47
N GLY A 46 -9.52 -3.32 1.62
CA GLY A 46 -10.51 -3.59 0.59
C GLY A 46 -10.56 -2.56 -0.54
N THR A 47 -9.49 -1.79 -0.75
CA THR A 47 -9.40 -0.77 -1.80
C THR A 47 -9.44 -1.43 -3.17
N GLN A 48 -10.40 -1.02 -4.01
CA GLN A 48 -10.53 -1.53 -5.37
C GLN A 48 -9.42 -0.95 -6.25
N LEU A 49 -8.46 -1.80 -6.64
CA LEU A 49 -7.38 -1.46 -7.55
C LEU A 49 -7.68 -2.06 -8.93
N ARG A 50 -7.74 -1.19 -9.94
CA ARG A 50 -7.93 -1.58 -11.33
C ARG A 50 -6.68 -1.30 -12.17
N LEU A 51 -6.14 -2.34 -12.77
CA LEU A 51 -5.04 -2.32 -13.72
C LEU A 51 -5.55 -2.81 -15.09
N ARG A 52 -5.96 -1.88 -15.95
CA ARG A 52 -6.64 -2.17 -17.23
C ARG A 52 -7.87 -3.08 -17.03
N ALA A 53 -7.78 -4.34 -17.47
CA ALA A 53 -8.83 -5.36 -17.36
C ALA A 53 -8.77 -6.16 -16.06
N TRP A 54 -7.70 -6.00 -15.29
CA TRP A 54 -7.52 -6.65 -14.00
C TRP A 54 -8.05 -5.75 -12.90
N GLU A 55 -8.82 -6.29 -11.97
CA GLU A 55 -9.43 -5.54 -10.88
C GLU A 55 -9.55 -6.41 -9.64
N ARG A 56 -9.08 -5.91 -8.48
CA ARG A 56 -9.21 -6.59 -7.19
C ARG A 56 -9.21 -5.63 -6.02
N GLN A 57 -9.72 -6.12 -4.91
CA GLN A 57 -9.53 -5.49 -3.61
C GLN A 57 -8.13 -5.78 -3.06
N VAL A 58 -7.50 -4.73 -2.56
CA VAL A 58 -6.19 -4.77 -1.92
C VAL A 58 -6.17 -3.90 -0.69
N ASP A 59 -5.36 -4.32 0.28
CA ASP A 59 -5.06 -3.52 1.45
C ASP A 59 -3.77 -2.74 1.19
N PHE A 60 -3.74 -1.48 1.63
CA PHE A 60 -2.57 -0.61 1.60
C PHE A 60 -2.20 -0.11 2.98
N MET A 61 -0.90 -0.04 3.23
CA MET A 61 -0.31 0.77 4.29
C MET A 61 0.01 2.15 3.74
N ILE A 62 -0.30 3.19 4.50
CA ILE A 62 -0.13 4.58 4.09
C ILE A 62 1.08 5.15 4.80
N LEU A 63 2.11 5.48 4.02
CA LEU A 63 3.42 5.92 4.51
C LEU A 63 3.81 7.26 3.88
N PRO A 64 4.57 8.10 4.57
CA PRO A 64 5.19 9.29 3.99
C PRO A 64 6.40 8.87 3.14
N ILE A 65 6.12 8.31 1.96
CA ILE A 65 7.12 7.97 0.95
C ILE A 65 7.07 9.01 -0.19
N ASP A 66 8.24 9.48 -0.61
CA ASP A 66 8.35 10.55 -1.61
C ASP A 66 8.65 10.04 -3.03
N ASP A 67 9.26 8.85 -3.15
CA ASP A 67 9.78 8.36 -4.44
C ASP A 67 8.71 7.74 -5.34
N PHE A 68 7.63 7.20 -4.75
CA PHE A 68 6.57 6.50 -5.48
C PHE A 68 5.20 6.72 -4.85
N ASP A 69 4.19 6.91 -5.70
CA ASP A 69 2.80 7.02 -5.26
C ASP A 69 2.25 5.68 -4.75
N VAL A 70 2.60 4.57 -5.40
CA VAL A 70 2.16 3.21 -5.03
C VAL A 70 3.30 2.22 -5.17
N VAL A 71 3.50 1.36 -4.16
CA VAL A 71 4.39 0.20 -4.19
C VAL A 71 3.57 -1.06 -3.93
N LEU A 72 3.62 -2.01 -4.86
CA LEU A 72 2.89 -3.27 -4.76
C LEU A 72 3.88 -4.40 -4.45
N GLU A 73 3.56 -5.21 -3.45
CA GLU A 73 4.26 -6.47 -3.18
C GLU A 73 4.07 -7.41 -4.39
N ILE A 74 5.08 -8.16 -4.82
CA ILE A 74 4.92 -9.12 -5.95
C ILE A 74 3.82 -10.16 -5.72
N GLY A 75 3.58 -10.56 -4.46
CA GLY A 75 2.51 -11.46 -4.04
C GLY A 75 1.11 -10.99 -4.48
N PHE A 76 0.92 -9.69 -4.62
CA PHE A 76 -0.28 -9.08 -5.22
C PHE A 76 -0.63 -9.68 -6.60
N LEU A 77 0.36 -9.93 -7.45
CA LEU A 77 0.17 -10.47 -8.79
C LEU A 77 -0.24 -11.94 -8.77
N THR A 78 0.23 -12.69 -7.77
CA THR A 78 0.02 -14.15 -7.65
C THR A 78 -1.26 -14.53 -6.92
N LYS A 79 -1.87 -13.61 -6.17
CA LYS A 79 -3.18 -13.82 -5.53
C LYS A 79 -4.31 -14.02 -6.55
N ALA A 80 -4.02 -13.93 -7.85
CA ALA A 80 -4.93 -14.08 -8.97
C ALA A 80 -5.62 -15.47 -9.11
N HIS A 81 -5.16 -16.50 -8.42
CA HIS A 81 -5.74 -17.84 -8.49
C HIS A 81 -6.14 -18.38 -7.11
N ALA A 82 -7.44 -18.38 -6.86
CA ALA A 82 -8.17 -19.26 -5.97
C ALA A 82 -9.51 -19.57 -6.63
#